data_AF-A0A0C1R1H1-F1
#
_entry.id   AF-A0A0C1R1H1-F1
#
_cell.length_a   1.000
_cell.length_b   1.000
_cell.length_c   1.000
_cell.angle_alpha   90.00
_cell.angle_beta   90.00
_cell.angle_gamma   90.00
#
_symmetry.space_group_name_H-M   'P 1'
#
loop_
_entity.id
_entity.type
_entity.pdbx_description
1 polymer ?
#
loop_
_entity_poly.entity_id
_entity_poly.type
_entity_poly.pdbx_seq_one_letter_code
_entity_poly.pdbx_strand_id
1 'polypeptide(L)'
;MKNQIVVLSDIHIGTNAPTVWYQKELHEPYLATVLDWVIANAPSIRELILLGDVVDFWTYPSDREPPCFEDIIAANSNIFGSHGKLSQVLTALEGNVTYVRGNHDMTITQDDLDKIQNPKGYKIKLSPGDIYYPIAENKKIVCTHGHIYTMFNAPYNNANNPIAPLPLGQFITRAVASMRQKQLKPGQTVADLNDSGDPSGWDIVPGLLKILKDAIPNPIEILTGNEQQAWDTLSSLAKLILNTVANSTGIERTQPIKLALGKETTFAEAETIYENLFSEWREKNHSALLAYKAIMADANGSYMGWFAQQLAFEAEAELVVMGHTHQPISGLENSLINYVNTGFHCPSRTDIGKKHPTFILINVDDFHADIFQVFNNEGTYNIEVSYAQKAKVADGTFSAGDFSCYIIIDNQQGKFDLNLENYEATSGHYVIAPPQKISQGEQVKLWLQDNPGHSGAQGWAKYSYKDEEGILKEIQFAYNCPFTFFNSASCDNANFYTKTADSSWGTLNGVTKLGHPFFVKFVL
;
A
#
# COMPACT_ATOMS: atom_id res chain seq x y z
N MET A 1 13.58 -2.15 -27.47
CA MET A 1 13.73 -2.84 -26.17
C MET A 1 12.38 -2.80 -25.46
N LYS A 2 12.04 -3.82 -24.67
CA LYS A 2 10.83 -3.83 -23.86
C LYS A 2 11.08 -3.00 -22.60
N ASN A 3 10.44 -1.84 -22.50
CA ASN A 3 10.65 -0.86 -21.44
C ASN A 3 9.36 -0.51 -20.67
N GLN A 4 8.27 -1.26 -20.90
CA GLN A 4 7.00 -1.03 -20.21
C GLN A 4 6.66 -2.18 -19.26
N ILE A 5 6.10 -1.85 -18.11
CA ILE A 5 5.50 -2.83 -17.18
C ILE A 5 4.03 -2.48 -17.03
N VAL A 6 3.16 -3.50 -17.08
CA VAL A 6 1.73 -3.34 -16.81
C VAL A 6 1.42 -3.90 -15.43
N VAL A 7 0.59 -3.22 -14.65
CA VAL A 7 0.19 -3.66 -13.30
C VAL A 7 -1.33 -3.70 -13.19
N LEU A 8 -1.88 -4.83 -12.74
CA LEU A 8 -3.28 -5.06 -12.41
C LEU A 8 -3.39 -5.46 -10.94
N SER A 9 -4.41 -4.99 -10.22
CA SER A 9 -4.66 -5.31 -8.82
C SER A 9 -6.16 -5.29 -8.53
N ASP A 10 -6.57 -5.82 -7.37
CA ASP A 10 -7.91 -5.65 -6.81
C ASP A 10 -9.01 -6.04 -7.82
N ILE A 11 -8.84 -7.22 -8.44
CA ILE A 11 -9.77 -7.81 -9.42
C ILE A 11 -10.84 -8.65 -8.73
N HIS A 12 -10.45 -9.37 -7.67
CA HIS A 12 -11.33 -10.13 -6.78
C HIS A 12 -12.12 -11.26 -7.46
N ILE A 13 -11.50 -11.99 -8.41
CA ILE A 13 -12.18 -13.07 -9.13
C ILE A 13 -12.48 -14.25 -8.18
N GLY A 14 -13.75 -14.56 -8.01
CA GLY A 14 -14.22 -15.74 -7.28
C GLY A 14 -15.05 -16.69 -8.15
N THR A 15 -15.90 -17.52 -7.54
CA THR A 15 -16.76 -18.49 -8.25
C THR A 15 -18.07 -17.91 -8.77
N ASN A 16 -18.15 -16.58 -8.94
CA ASN A 16 -19.36 -15.85 -9.30
C ASN A 16 -20.52 -16.06 -8.29
N ALA A 17 -20.18 -16.38 -7.02
CA ALA A 17 -21.17 -16.41 -5.95
C ALA A 17 -21.75 -14.99 -5.77
N PRO A 18 -23.04 -14.84 -5.39
CA PRO A 18 -23.69 -13.53 -5.35
C PRO A 18 -23.04 -12.51 -4.41
N THR A 19 -22.21 -12.95 -3.45
CA THR A 19 -21.51 -12.09 -2.49
C THR A 19 -20.10 -11.69 -2.92
N VAL A 20 -19.56 -12.32 -3.96
CA VAL A 20 -18.23 -12.02 -4.50
C VAL A 20 -18.27 -10.69 -5.24
N TRP A 21 -17.28 -9.83 -5.05
CA TRP A 21 -17.28 -8.51 -5.70
C TRP A 21 -17.18 -8.63 -7.22
N TYR A 22 -16.30 -9.48 -7.71
CA TYR A 22 -16.25 -9.81 -9.13
C TYR A 22 -17.44 -10.69 -9.56
N GLN A 23 -18.32 -10.08 -10.33
CA GLN A 23 -19.35 -10.76 -11.12
C GLN A 23 -18.95 -10.84 -12.59
N LYS A 24 -18.84 -12.07 -13.12
CA LYS A 24 -18.35 -12.37 -14.47
C LYS A 24 -19.10 -11.61 -15.56
N GLU A 25 -20.43 -11.61 -15.51
CA GLU A 25 -21.26 -10.94 -16.52
C GLU A 25 -21.03 -9.43 -16.60
N LEU A 26 -20.58 -8.81 -15.50
CA LEU A 26 -20.33 -7.38 -15.43
C LEU A 26 -18.87 -7.04 -15.73
N HIS A 27 -17.94 -7.71 -15.06
CA HIS A 27 -16.54 -7.28 -14.98
C HIS A 27 -15.62 -7.98 -15.99
N GLU A 28 -15.96 -9.19 -16.45
CA GLU A 28 -15.12 -9.94 -17.40
C GLU A 28 -14.83 -9.17 -18.69
N PRO A 29 -15.79 -8.46 -19.31
CA PRO A 29 -15.50 -7.68 -20.50
C PRO A 29 -14.46 -6.57 -20.28
N TYR A 30 -14.48 -5.90 -19.12
CA TYR A 30 -13.48 -4.88 -18.78
C TYR A 30 -12.10 -5.49 -18.61
N LEU A 31 -11.98 -6.58 -17.84
CA LEU A 31 -10.71 -7.27 -17.62
C LEU A 31 -10.16 -7.84 -18.93
N ALA A 32 -11.00 -8.49 -19.74
CA ALA A 32 -10.61 -9.04 -21.03
C ALA A 32 -10.07 -7.94 -21.97
N THR A 33 -10.66 -6.74 -21.94
CA THR A 33 -10.20 -5.59 -22.73
C THR A 33 -8.78 -5.17 -22.33
N VAL A 34 -8.45 -5.15 -21.04
CA VAL A 34 -7.08 -4.84 -20.60
C VAL A 34 -6.10 -5.94 -21.02
N LEU A 35 -6.47 -7.20 -20.84
CA LEU A 35 -5.61 -8.33 -21.23
C LEU A 35 -5.39 -8.36 -22.75
N ASP A 36 -6.39 -8.02 -23.56
CA ASP A 36 -6.26 -7.86 -25.02
C ASP A 36 -5.34 -6.69 -25.38
N TRP A 37 -5.43 -5.58 -24.65
CA TRP A 37 -4.51 -4.47 -24.81
C TRP A 37 -3.06 -4.87 -24.49
N VAL A 38 -2.83 -5.66 -23.43
CA VAL A 38 -1.51 -6.21 -23.11
C VAL A 38 -0.99 -7.09 -24.25
N ILE A 39 -1.84 -7.96 -24.81
CA ILE A 39 -1.45 -8.82 -25.94
C ILE A 39 -1.08 -7.98 -27.16
N ALA A 40 -1.89 -6.98 -27.49
CA ALA A 40 -1.66 -6.09 -28.64
C ALA A 40 -0.37 -5.26 -28.50
N ASN A 41 0.03 -4.92 -27.27
CA ASN A 41 1.22 -4.13 -26.96
C ASN A 41 2.41 -4.96 -26.44
N ALA A 42 2.35 -6.29 -26.55
CA ALA A 42 3.41 -7.19 -26.10
C ALA A 42 4.84 -6.86 -26.61
N PRO A 43 5.05 -6.27 -27.82
CA PRO A 43 6.39 -5.87 -28.27
C PRO A 43 7.09 -4.80 -27.41
N SER A 44 6.34 -3.94 -26.70
CA SER A 44 6.90 -2.93 -25.78
C SER A 44 6.85 -3.37 -24.31
N ILE A 45 5.95 -4.29 -23.97
CA ILE A 45 5.75 -4.77 -22.60
C ILE A 45 6.80 -5.82 -22.21
N ARG A 46 7.52 -5.50 -21.14
CA ARG A 46 8.49 -6.35 -20.46
C ARG A 46 7.80 -7.41 -19.63
N GLU A 47 6.81 -7.01 -18.84
CA GLU A 47 6.17 -7.83 -17.81
C GLU A 47 4.75 -7.34 -17.51
N LEU A 48 3.86 -8.29 -17.18
CA LEU A 48 2.59 -8.03 -16.48
C LEU A 48 2.73 -8.44 -15.01
N ILE A 49 2.44 -7.52 -14.10
CA ILE A 49 2.38 -7.76 -12.66
C ILE A 49 0.92 -7.83 -12.23
N LEU A 50 0.56 -8.94 -11.59
CA LEU A 50 -0.70 -9.17 -10.88
C LEU A 50 -0.45 -8.85 -9.40
N LEU A 51 -0.77 -7.63 -8.96
CA LEU A 51 -0.34 -7.01 -7.71
C LEU A 51 -1.28 -7.28 -6.52
N GLY A 52 -1.74 -8.51 -6.37
CA GLY A 52 -2.58 -8.92 -5.26
C GLY A 52 -4.06 -8.70 -5.49
N ASP A 53 -4.85 -9.38 -4.65
CA ASP A 53 -6.31 -9.40 -4.70
C ASP A 53 -6.85 -9.68 -6.11
N VAL A 54 -6.16 -10.57 -6.84
CA VAL A 54 -6.57 -11.00 -8.18
C VAL A 54 -7.67 -12.04 -8.10
N VAL A 55 -7.58 -12.93 -7.12
CA VAL A 55 -8.66 -13.83 -6.76
C VAL A 55 -9.18 -13.53 -5.37
N ASP A 56 -10.40 -13.96 -5.10
CA ASP A 56 -11.07 -13.66 -3.84
C ASP A 56 -11.46 -14.94 -3.11
N PHE A 57 -10.94 -15.11 -1.90
CA PHE A 57 -11.36 -16.16 -0.96
C PHE A 57 -12.15 -15.63 0.25
N TRP A 58 -12.33 -14.32 0.39
CA TRP A 58 -12.83 -13.69 1.61
C TRP A 58 -14.30 -13.32 1.54
N THR A 59 -14.82 -12.95 0.36
CA THR A 59 -16.19 -12.43 0.19
C THR A 59 -17.27 -13.51 0.08
N TYR A 60 -17.06 -14.68 0.67
CA TYR A 60 -18.09 -15.72 0.81
C TYR A 60 -18.75 -15.64 2.20
N PRO A 61 -20.02 -16.03 2.36
CA PRO A 61 -20.67 -16.08 3.67
C PRO A 61 -19.96 -16.99 4.67
N SER A 62 -19.99 -16.62 5.94
CA SER A 62 -19.32 -17.31 7.06
C SER A 62 -19.66 -18.80 7.18
N ASP A 63 -20.86 -19.23 6.76
CA ASP A 63 -21.31 -20.62 6.81
C ASP A 63 -20.85 -21.48 5.60
N ARG A 64 -20.14 -20.86 4.64
CA ARG A 64 -19.59 -21.51 3.45
C ARG A 64 -18.08 -21.54 3.48
N GLU A 65 -17.49 -22.71 3.31
CA GLU A 65 -16.04 -22.80 3.07
C GLU A 65 -15.68 -22.04 1.78
N PRO A 66 -14.62 -21.21 1.78
CA PRO A 66 -14.12 -20.60 0.56
C PRO A 66 -13.76 -21.66 -0.50
N PRO A 67 -13.97 -21.38 -1.80
CA PRO A 67 -13.64 -22.31 -2.85
C PRO A 67 -12.13 -22.55 -2.96
N CYS A 68 -11.73 -23.67 -3.56
CA CYS A 68 -10.34 -23.85 -3.97
C CYS A 68 -10.04 -23.07 -5.26
N PHE A 69 -8.77 -22.93 -5.61
CA PHE A 69 -8.37 -22.19 -6.81
C PHE A 69 -8.90 -22.82 -8.10
N GLU A 70 -8.97 -24.16 -8.14
CA GLU A 70 -9.56 -24.91 -9.26
C GLU A 70 -11.02 -24.55 -9.52
N ASP A 71 -11.81 -24.34 -8.47
CA ASP A 71 -13.21 -23.93 -8.60
C ASP A 71 -13.30 -22.54 -9.24
N ILE A 72 -12.40 -21.63 -8.86
CA ILE A 72 -12.32 -20.28 -9.44
C ILE A 72 -11.91 -20.34 -10.92
N ILE A 73 -10.93 -21.19 -11.28
CA ILE A 73 -10.54 -21.42 -12.68
C ILE A 73 -11.73 -21.96 -13.47
N ALA A 74 -12.45 -22.95 -12.94
CA ALA A 74 -13.59 -23.58 -13.60
C ALA A 74 -14.73 -22.58 -13.87
N ALA A 75 -15.01 -21.68 -12.93
CA ALA A 75 -16.03 -20.64 -13.10
C ALA A 75 -15.63 -19.57 -14.15
N ASN A 76 -14.33 -19.34 -14.34
CA ASN A 76 -13.79 -18.21 -15.12
C ASN A 76 -12.84 -18.67 -16.24
N SER A 77 -13.25 -19.71 -16.99
CA SER A 77 -12.44 -20.31 -18.06
C SER A 77 -12.05 -19.35 -19.20
N ASN A 78 -12.80 -18.28 -19.43
CA ASN A 78 -12.46 -17.24 -20.41
C ASN A 78 -11.23 -16.41 -19.97
N ILE A 79 -10.95 -16.34 -18.67
CA ILE A 79 -9.77 -15.65 -18.12
C ILE A 79 -8.65 -16.66 -17.83
N PHE A 80 -8.93 -17.70 -17.05
CA PHE A 80 -7.93 -18.64 -16.52
C PHE A 80 -7.79 -19.96 -17.29
N GLY A 81 -8.69 -20.26 -18.22
CA GLY A 81 -8.63 -21.51 -18.98
C GLY A 81 -7.39 -21.60 -19.87
N SER A 82 -7.14 -22.80 -20.41
CA SER A 82 -5.96 -23.06 -21.27
C SER A 82 -5.87 -22.16 -22.51
N HIS A 83 -7.01 -21.64 -22.98
CA HIS A 83 -7.11 -20.66 -24.06
C HIS A 83 -7.71 -19.33 -23.60
N GLY A 84 -7.84 -19.14 -22.28
CA GLY A 84 -8.32 -17.90 -21.69
C GLY A 84 -7.35 -16.75 -21.87
N LYS A 85 -7.80 -15.53 -21.58
CA LYS A 85 -7.05 -14.29 -21.80
C LYS A 85 -5.70 -14.28 -21.08
N LEU A 86 -5.61 -14.81 -19.87
CA LEU A 86 -4.33 -14.84 -19.14
C LEU A 86 -3.33 -15.84 -19.75
N SER A 87 -3.80 -16.98 -20.29
CA SER A 87 -2.96 -17.90 -21.07
C SER A 87 -2.47 -17.27 -22.38
N GLN A 88 -3.30 -16.45 -23.02
CA GLN A 88 -2.89 -15.69 -24.21
C GLN A 88 -1.83 -14.64 -23.86
N VAL A 89 -1.99 -13.91 -22.73
CA VAL A 89 -0.97 -12.98 -22.22
C VAL A 89 0.34 -13.71 -21.91
N LEU A 90 0.30 -14.86 -21.22
CA LEU A 90 1.50 -15.67 -20.96
C LEU A 90 2.24 -16.03 -22.24
N THR A 91 1.49 -16.37 -23.29
CA THR A 91 2.04 -16.66 -24.62
C THR A 91 2.66 -15.43 -25.28
N ALA A 92 2.01 -14.28 -25.19
CA ALA A 92 2.45 -13.03 -25.80
C ALA A 92 3.67 -12.41 -25.09
N LEU A 93 3.77 -12.57 -23.77
CA LEU A 93 4.86 -12.07 -22.94
C LEU A 93 5.94 -13.12 -22.66
N GLU A 94 5.87 -14.30 -23.29
CA GLU A 94 6.83 -15.39 -23.14
C GLU A 94 7.05 -15.81 -21.66
N GLY A 95 5.96 -15.81 -20.88
CA GLY A 95 5.97 -16.17 -19.45
C GLY A 95 6.41 -15.05 -18.50
N ASN A 96 6.58 -13.82 -18.96
CA ASN A 96 6.86 -12.67 -18.09
C ASN A 96 5.56 -12.13 -17.46
N VAL A 97 4.99 -12.94 -16.57
CA VAL A 97 3.86 -12.59 -15.72
C VAL A 97 4.21 -12.95 -14.28
N THR A 98 4.14 -11.99 -13.38
CA THR A 98 4.44 -12.17 -11.95
C THR A 98 3.21 -11.91 -11.10
N TYR A 99 2.98 -12.76 -10.10
CA TYR A 99 1.91 -12.67 -9.11
C TYR A 99 2.49 -12.24 -7.77
N VAL A 100 2.04 -11.11 -7.25
CA VAL A 100 2.26 -10.67 -5.87
C VAL A 100 0.96 -10.92 -5.12
N ARG A 101 1.05 -11.40 -3.88
CA ARG A 101 -0.15 -11.69 -3.09
C ARG A 101 -0.72 -10.40 -2.51
N GLY A 102 -2.05 -10.36 -2.43
CA GLY A 102 -2.81 -9.43 -1.62
C GLY A 102 -3.38 -10.12 -0.39
N ASN A 103 -4.26 -9.44 0.32
CA ASN A 103 -4.87 -9.99 1.52
C ASN A 103 -5.96 -11.02 1.17
N HIS A 104 -6.76 -10.81 0.11
CA HIS A 104 -7.83 -11.72 -0.29
C HIS A 104 -7.34 -13.05 -0.86
N ASP A 105 -6.08 -13.10 -1.33
CA ASP A 105 -5.44 -14.25 -1.95
C ASP A 105 -4.08 -14.64 -1.33
N MET A 106 -3.85 -14.24 -0.07
CA MET A 106 -2.60 -14.49 0.66
C MET A 106 -2.19 -15.97 0.79
N THR A 107 -3.12 -16.90 0.59
CA THR A 107 -2.85 -18.34 0.65
C THR A 107 -2.50 -18.96 -0.70
N ILE A 108 -2.51 -18.20 -1.80
CA ILE A 108 -2.11 -18.70 -3.13
C ILE A 108 -0.69 -19.25 -3.10
N THR A 109 -0.49 -20.40 -3.71
CA THR A 109 0.81 -21.05 -3.87
C THR A 109 1.25 -21.08 -5.34
N GLN A 110 2.52 -21.42 -5.60
CA GLN A 110 2.98 -21.66 -6.97
C GLN A 110 2.23 -22.84 -7.58
N ASP A 111 1.90 -23.86 -6.79
CA ASP A 111 1.12 -25.01 -7.23
C ASP A 111 -0.30 -24.61 -7.66
N ASP A 112 -0.89 -23.60 -7.01
CA ASP A 112 -2.16 -23.03 -7.47
C ASP A 112 -2.01 -22.36 -8.84
N LEU A 113 -1.03 -21.47 -8.99
CA LEU A 113 -0.79 -20.77 -10.25
C LEU A 113 -0.44 -21.72 -11.40
N ASP A 114 0.26 -22.82 -11.12
CA ASP A 114 0.62 -23.86 -12.10
C ASP A 114 -0.60 -24.61 -12.66
N LYS A 115 -1.78 -24.50 -12.02
CA LYS A 115 -3.03 -25.04 -12.54
C LYS A 115 -3.55 -24.25 -13.74
N ILE A 116 -3.16 -22.98 -13.89
CA ILE A 116 -3.44 -22.18 -15.09
C ILE A 116 -2.62 -22.74 -16.25
N GLN A 117 -3.28 -23.48 -17.13
CA GLN A 117 -2.63 -24.15 -18.24
C GLN A 117 -2.27 -23.16 -19.36
N ASN A 118 -1.12 -23.36 -19.98
CA ASN A 118 -0.70 -22.62 -21.18
C ASN A 118 -0.19 -23.59 -22.26
N PRO A 119 -0.62 -23.47 -23.53
CA PRO A 119 -0.23 -24.40 -24.60
C PRO A 119 1.28 -24.45 -24.90
N LYS A 120 2.03 -23.41 -24.53
CA LYS A 120 3.49 -23.34 -24.69
C LYS A 120 4.25 -23.67 -23.39
N GLY A 121 3.54 -24.04 -22.32
CA GLY A 121 4.14 -24.37 -21.03
C GLY A 121 4.65 -23.17 -20.22
N TYR A 122 4.32 -21.93 -20.62
CA TYR A 122 4.61 -20.76 -19.80
C TYR A 122 3.78 -20.75 -18.52
N LYS A 123 4.36 -20.26 -17.43
CA LYS A 123 3.74 -20.22 -16.10
C LYS A 123 3.80 -18.82 -15.52
N ILE A 124 2.82 -18.49 -14.69
CA ILE A 124 2.87 -17.28 -13.85
C ILE A 124 3.85 -17.54 -12.72
N LYS A 125 4.74 -16.58 -12.45
CA LYS A 125 5.71 -16.68 -11.36
C LYS A 125 5.15 -16.06 -10.10
N LEU A 126 5.13 -16.79 -9.01
CA LEU A 126 4.80 -16.23 -7.71
C LEU A 126 5.99 -15.44 -7.16
N SER A 127 5.75 -14.20 -6.73
CA SER A 127 6.74 -13.41 -5.99
C SER A 127 7.08 -14.11 -4.67
N PRO A 128 8.37 -14.19 -4.29
CA PRO A 128 8.78 -14.84 -3.05
C PRO A 128 8.29 -14.13 -1.78
N GLY A 129 7.87 -12.86 -1.89
CA GLY A 129 7.29 -12.09 -0.79
C GLY A 129 6.32 -11.01 -1.29
N ASP A 130 5.77 -10.25 -0.34
CA ASP A 130 4.71 -9.26 -0.59
C ASP A 130 5.24 -7.91 -1.11
N ILE A 131 6.56 -7.72 -1.09
CA ILE A 131 7.27 -6.59 -1.72
C ILE A 131 8.08 -7.14 -2.88
N TYR A 132 7.79 -6.64 -4.08
CA TYR A 132 8.37 -7.09 -5.34
C TYR A 132 9.15 -5.98 -6.03
N TYR A 133 10.32 -6.31 -6.57
CA TYR A 133 11.18 -5.42 -7.32
C TYR A 133 11.30 -5.94 -8.77
N PRO A 134 10.53 -5.40 -9.74
CA PRO A 134 10.55 -5.90 -11.12
C PRO A 134 11.89 -5.68 -11.84
N ILE A 135 12.75 -4.80 -11.31
CA ILE A 135 14.10 -4.57 -11.80
C ILE A 135 15.06 -4.79 -10.63
N ALA A 136 15.48 -6.04 -10.46
CA ALA A 136 16.28 -6.46 -9.30
C ALA A 136 17.63 -5.76 -9.21
N GLU A 137 18.22 -5.38 -10.34
CA GLU A 137 19.57 -4.79 -10.41
C GLU A 137 19.65 -3.40 -9.75
N ASN A 138 18.56 -2.62 -9.78
CA ASN A 138 18.57 -1.24 -9.28
C ASN A 138 17.47 -0.92 -8.27
N LYS A 139 16.45 -1.79 -8.10
CA LYS A 139 15.31 -1.61 -7.18
C LYS A 139 14.58 -0.26 -7.29
N LYS A 140 14.70 0.43 -8.43
CA LYS A 140 14.15 1.77 -8.62
C LYS A 140 12.62 1.81 -8.71
N ILE A 141 12.02 0.65 -8.97
CA ILE A 141 10.57 0.44 -8.93
C ILE A 141 10.31 -0.63 -7.86
N VAL A 142 9.36 -0.36 -6.98
CA VAL A 142 8.87 -1.32 -5.98
C VAL A 142 7.36 -1.44 -6.07
N CYS A 143 6.87 -2.67 -6.06
CA CYS A 143 5.46 -3.01 -6.14
C CYS A 143 5.07 -3.83 -4.91
N THR A 144 4.00 -3.45 -4.22
CA THR A 144 3.38 -4.26 -3.16
C THR A 144 1.89 -4.02 -3.15
N HIS A 145 1.07 -4.99 -2.76
CA HIS A 145 -0.38 -4.77 -2.70
C HIS A 145 -0.74 -3.62 -1.74
N GLY A 146 0.02 -3.44 -0.65
CA GLY A 146 -0.18 -2.35 0.32
C GLY A 146 -0.85 -2.79 1.63
N HIS A 147 -1.59 -3.90 1.61
CA HIS A 147 -2.22 -4.48 2.81
C HIS A 147 -1.23 -4.75 3.96
N ILE A 148 0.05 -4.99 3.67
CA ILE A 148 1.11 -5.19 4.68
C ILE A 148 1.34 -3.99 5.59
N TYR A 149 0.88 -2.79 5.21
CA TYR A 149 0.97 -1.55 5.99
C TYR A 149 -0.31 -1.24 6.76
N THR A 150 -1.31 -2.10 6.67
CA THR A 150 -2.63 -1.91 7.28
C THR A 150 -2.81 -2.91 8.42
N MET A 151 -3.20 -2.43 9.60
CA MET A 151 -3.24 -3.23 10.81
C MET A 151 -4.18 -4.43 10.72
N PHE A 152 -5.35 -4.25 10.10
CA PHE A 152 -6.41 -5.24 10.07
C PHE A 152 -6.32 -6.17 8.85
N ASN A 153 -5.61 -5.78 7.78
CA ASN A 153 -5.46 -6.62 6.59
C ASN A 153 -4.04 -7.19 6.40
N ALA A 154 -3.02 -6.75 7.13
CA ALA A 154 -1.69 -7.35 7.08
C ALA A 154 -1.66 -8.77 7.66
N PRO A 155 -0.85 -9.70 7.12
CA PRO A 155 -0.70 -11.06 7.64
C PRO A 155 -0.41 -11.12 9.15
N TYR A 156 -1.17 -11.91 9.90
CA TYR A 156 -1.04 -12.05 11.35
C TYR A 156 -0.39 -13.38 11.76
N ASN A 157 0.94 -13.36 11.87
CA ASN A 157 1.80 -14.53 12.08
C ASN A 157 2.22 -14.76 13.54
N ASN A 158 1.27 -14.72 14.48
CA ASN A 158 1.56 -15.09 15.88
C ASN A 158 1.69 -16.62 16.01
N ALA A 159 2.73 -17.10 16.72
CA ALA A 159 2.96 -18.54 16.92
C ALA A 159 1.80 -19.29 17.58
N ASN A 160 0.96 -18.57 18.34
CA ASN A 160 -0.23 -19.11 18.99
C ASN A 160 -1.51 -18.97 18.14
N ASN A 161 -1.43 -18.40 16.92
CA ASN A 161 -2.57 -18.23 16.03
C ASN A 161 -2.80 -19.51 15.19
N PRO A 162 -3.81 -20.36 15.50
CA PRO A 162 -4.06 -21.62 14.78
C PRO A 162 -4.54 -21.39 13.33
N ILE A 163 -4.96 -20.16 13.03
CA ILE A 163 -5.47 -19.73 11.73
C ILE A 163 -4.54 -18.73 11.05
N ALA A 164 -3.27 -18.62 11.48
CA ALA A 164 -2.27 -17.84 10.75
C ALA A 164 -2.17 -18.32 9.28
N PRO A 165 -1.90 -17.42 8.31
CA PRO A 165 -1.57 -15.99 8.48
C PRO A 165 -2.79 -15.05 8.47
N LEU A 166 -4.00 -15.58 8.59
CA LEU A 166 -5.23 -14.82 8.35
C LEU A 166 -5.35 -13.61 9.30
N PRO A 167 -5.77 -12.43 8.80
CA PRO A 167 -5.84 -11.23 9.60
C PRO A 167 -7.28 -10.91 10.03
N LEU A 168 -7.44 -9.92 10.93
CA LEU A 168 -8.73 -9.52 11.48
C LEU A 168 -9.77 -9.17 10.38
N GLY A 169 -9.32 -8.50 9.32
CA GLY A 169 -10.13 -8.05 8.19
C GLY A 169 -10.88 -9.18 7.50
N GLN A 170 -10.33 -10.39 7.46
CA GLN A 170 -11.01 -11.54 6.87
C GLN A 170 -12.34 -11.83 7.58
N PHE A 171 -12.37 -11.80 8.91
CA PHE A 171 -13.59 -12.08 9.68
C PHE A 171 -14.65 -10.99 9.48
N ILE A 172 -14.21 -9.74 9.32
CA ILE A 172 -15.07 -8.61 9.00
C ILE A 172 -15.72 -8.84 7.63
N THR A 173 -14.92 -9.13 6.60
CA THR A 173 -15.40 -9.37 5.24
C THR A 173 -16.37 -10.56 5.18
N ARG A 174 -16.09 -11.65 5.89
CA ARG A 174 -16.93 -12.85 5.96
C ARG A 174 -18.29 -12.58 6.62
N ALA A 175 -18.31 -11.77 7.68
CA ALA A 175 -19.55 -11.35 8.33
C ALA A 175 -20.39 -10.42 7.45
N VAL A 176 -19.74 -9.50 6.72
CA VAL A 176 -20.42 -8.64 5.75
C VAL A 176 -20.99 -9.48 4.60
N ALA A 177 -20.25 -10.45 4.08
CA ALA A 177 -20.75 -11.37 3.06
C ALA A 177 -21.99 -12.13 3.55
N SER A 178 -22.02 -12.60 4.79
CA SER A 178 -23.20 -13.22 5.40
C SER A 178 -24.39 -12.26 5.52
N MET A 179 -24.15 -11.01 5.90
CA MET A 179 -25.19 -9.97 5.93
C MET A 179 -25.74 -9.71 4.52
N ARG A 180 -24.86 -9.52 3.53
CA ARG A 180 -25.27 -9.27 2.14
C ARG A 180 -26.05 -10.45 1.56
N GLN A 181 -25.63 -11.68 1.83
CA GLN A 181 -26.36 -12.87 1.39
C GLN A 181 -27.83 -12.89 1.87
N LYS A 182 -28.11 -12.36 3.07
CA LYS A 182 -29.48 -12.22 3.61
C LYS A 182 -30.26 -11.06 2.98
N GLN A 183 -29.57 -10.02 2.51
CA GLN A 183 -30.18 -8.81 1.95
C GLN A 183 -30.45 -8.92 0.44
N LEU A 184 -29.67 -9.72 -0.29
CA LEU A 184 -29.80 -9.89 -1.73
C LEU A 184 -31.14 -10.55 -2.11
N LYS A 185 -31.81 -9.98 -3.10
CA LYS A 185 -33.00 -10.59 -3.71
C LYS A 185 -32.59 -11.77 -4.61
N PRO A 186 -33.50 -12.71 -4.90
CA PRO A 186 -33.23 -13.77 -5.87
C PRO A 186 -32.76 -13.20 -7.21
N GLY A 187 -31.63 -13.71 -7.72
CA GLY A 187 -31.01 -13.24 -8.97
C GLY A 187 -30.18 -11.96 -8.84
N GLN A 188 -30.14 -11.33 -7.66
CA GLN A 188 -29.31 -10.17 -7.39
C GLN A 188 -27.92 -10.59 -6.89
N THR A 189 -26.92 -9.77 -7.17
CA THR A 189 -25.55 -9.91 -6.68
C THR A 189 -25.13 -8.66 -5.91
N VAL A 190 -24.03 -8.72 -5.15
CA VAL A 190 -23.48 -7.54 -4.48
C VAL A 190 -23.16 -6.44 -5.48
N ALA A 191 -22.74 -6.78 -6.70
CA ALA A 191 -22.46 -5.81 -7.76
C ALA A 191 -23.70 -4.98 -8.19
N ASP A 192 -24.91 -5.34 -7.76
CA ASP A 192 -26.12 -4.53 -7.96
C ASP A 192 -26.39 -3.56 -6.79
N LEU A 193 -25.53 -3.54 -5.77
CA LEU A 193 -25.56 -2.63 -4.63
C LEU A 193 -24.48 -1.56 -4.78
N ASN A 194 -24.82 -0.31 -4.43
CA ASN A 194 -23.88 0.81 -4.41
C ASN A 194 -22.66 0.50 -3.54
N ASP A 195 -21.48 0.89 -4.04
CA ASP A 195 -20.19 0.80 -3.36
C ASP A 195 -19.84 -0.62 -2.86
N SER A 196 -20.45 -1.66 -3.41
CA SER A 196 -20.22 -3.05 -2.96
C SER A 196 -18.80 -3.53 -3.18
N GLY A 197 -18.18 -3.11 -4.28
CA GLY A 197 -16.78 -3.39 -4.62
C GLY A 197 -15.80 -2.33 -4.12
N ASP A 198 -16.23 -1.42 -3.25
CA ASP A 198 -15.35 -0.43 -2.59
C ASP A 198 -15.66 -0.45 -1.08
N PRO A 199 -14.88 -1.19 -0.27
CA PRO A 199 -15.14 -1.35 1.16
C PRO A 199 -15.28 -0.02 1.92
N SER A 200 -14.65 1.06 1.44
CA SER A 200 -14.73 2.38 2.07
C SER A 200 -16.14 2.99 2.04
N GLY A 201 -16.99 2.55 1.11
CA GLY A 201 -18.37 3.01 0.96
C GLY A 201 -19.40 2.22 1.76
N TRP A 202 -19.01 1.23 2.56
CA TRP A 202 -19.97 0.41 3.31
C TRP A 202 -20.59 1.16 4.50
N ASP A 203 -21.89 0.93 4.73
CA ASP A 203 -22.67 1.55 5.82
C ASP A 203 -22.11 1.27 7.24
N ILE A 204 -21.28 0.23 7.39
CA ILE A 204 -20.63 -0.11 8.67
C ILE A 204 -19.39 0.75 8.96
N VAL A 205 -18.76 1.32 7.92
CA VAL A 205 -17.52 2.10 8.03
C VAL A 205 -17.68 3.33 8.92
N PRO A 206 -18.78 4.13 8.84
CA PRO A 206 -19.00 5.22 9.79
C PRO A 206 -19.00 4.77 11.26
N GLY A 207 -19.56 3.58 11.55
CA GLY A 207 -19.55 3.01 12.90
C GLY A 207 -18.15 2.62 13.37
N LEU A 208 -17.35 2.00 12.48
CA LEU A 208 -15.96 1.67 12.74
C LEU A 208 -15.10 2.94 12.92
N LEU A 209 -15.26 3.94 12.06
CA LEU A 209 -14.59 5.23 12.17
C LEU A 209 -14.97 5.95 13.47
N LYS A 210 -16.24 5.85 13.89
CA LYS A 210 -16.67 6.41 15.18
C LYS A 210 -15.97 5.71 16.34
N ILE A 211 -15.87 4.38 16.32
CA ILE A 211 -15.13 3.62 17.32
C ILE A 211 -13.68 4.06 17.39
N LEU A 212 -13.03 4.22 16.24
CA LEU A 212 -11.65 4.68 16.19
C LEU A 212 -11.51 6.09 16.76
N LYS A 213 -12.43 7.00 16.45
CA LYS A 213 -12.46 8.36 17.04
C LYS A 213 -12.72 8.35 18.55
N ASP A 214 -13.66 7.52 19.01
CA ASP A 214 -14.04 7.44 20.43
C ASP A 214 -12.96 6.74 21.26
N ALA A 215 -12.28 5.73 20.69
CA ALA A 215 -11.15 5.05 21.31
C ALA A 215 -9.88 5.91 21.32
N ILE A 216 -9.82 6.92 20.45
CA ILE A 216 -8.64 7.76 20.22
C ILE A 216 -9.09 9.24 20.22
N PRO A 217 -9.62 9.74 21.36
CA PRO A 217 -10.21 11.07 21.39
C PRO A 217 -9.17 12.18 21.19
N ASN A 218 -7.90 11.93 21.55
CA ASN A 218 -6.81 12.88 21.36
C ASN A 218 -5.49 12.18 20.96
N PRO A 219 -4.95 12.46 19.76
CA PRO A 219 -3.70 11.88 19.29
C PRO A 219 -2.47 12.26 20.13
N ILE A 220 -2.51 13.43 20.77
CA ILE A 220 -1.44 13.90 21.66
C ILE A 220 -1.34 13.02 22.91
N GLU A 221 -2.45 12.42 23.36
CA GLU A 221 -2.47 11.52 24.52
C GLU A 221 -1.84 10.16 24.20
N ILE A 222 -2.02 9.64 22.98
CA ILE A 222 -1.30 8.44 22.49
C ILE A 222 0.21 8.69 22.49
N LEU A 223 0.66 9.88 22.10
CA LEU A 223 2.08 10.19 21.96
C LEU A 223 2.76 10.49 23.30
N THR A 224 2.01 11.04 24.25
CA THR A 224 2.54 11.39 25.58
C THR A 224 2.44 10.24 26.59
N GLY A 225 1.77 9.15 26.26
CA GLY A 225 1.66 7.96 27.12
C GLY A 225 0.85 8.18 28.39
N ASN A 226 0.16 9.32 28.52
CA ASN A 226 -0.34 9.83 29.79
C ASN A 226 -1.73 9.33 30.21
N GLU A 227 -2.41 8.50 29.41
CA GLU A 227 -3.68 7.90 29.80
C GLU A 227 -3.69 6.37 29.66
N GLN A 228 -3.61 5.67 30.80
CA GLN A 228 -3.86 4.22 30.89
C GLN A 228 -5.17 3.82 30.19
N GLN A 229 -6.21 4.66 30.24
CA GLN A 229 -7.51 4.41 29.64
C GLN A 229 -7.49 4.38 28.10
N ALA A 230 -6.73 5.25 27.44
CA ALA A 230 -6.55 5.21 26.00
C ALA A 230 -5.82 3.91 25.58
N TRP A 231 -4.84 3.49 26.38
CA TRP A 231 -4.10 2.24 26.15
C TRP A 231 -4.95 0.98 26.38
N ASP A 232 -5.77 0.96 27.43
CA ASP A 232 -6.69 -0.15 27.72
C ASP A 232 -7.73 -0.29 26.58
N THR A 233 -8.17 0.83 26.01
CA THR A 233 -9.10 0.84 24.89
C THR A 233 -8.45 0.37 23.60
N LEU A 234 -7.24 0.84 23.28
CA LEU A 234 -6.48 0.39 22.11
C LEU A 234 -6.07 -1.08 22.20
N SER A 235 -5.75 -1.57 23.39
CA SER A 235 -5.48 -2.98 23.67
C SER A 235 -6.73 -3.85 23.60
N SER A 236 -7.93 -3.28 23.48
CA SER A 236 -9.18 -4.02 23.24
C SER A 236 -9.82 -3.71 21.88
N LEU A 237 -9.07 -3.05 20.99
CA LEU A 237 -9.59 -2.55 19.72
C LEU A 237 -10.16 -3.64 18.82
N ALA A 238 -9.45 -4.77 18.66
CA ALA A 238 -9.93 -5.89 17.84
C ALA A 238 -11.29 -6.41 18.35
N LYS A 239 -11.43 -6.52 19.67
CA LYS A 239 -12.69 -6.88 20.33
C LYS A 239 -13.79 -5.85 20.08
N LEU A 240 -13.49 -4.56 20.19
CA LEU A 240 -14.48 -3.51 19.93
C LEU A 240 -14.97 -3.50 18.47
N ILE A 241 -14.06 -3.72 17.52
CA ILE A 241 -14.36 -3.85 16.10
C ILE A 241 -15.24 -5.08 15.85
N LEU A 242 -14.83 -6.26 16.31
CA LEU A 242 -15.60 -7.50 16.12
C LEU A 242 -16.99 -7.44 16.76
N ASN A 243 -17.12 -6.83 17.95
CA ASN A 243 -18.43 -6.55 18.56
C ASN A 243 -19.32 -5.70 17.65
N THR A 244 -18.77 -4.64 17.09
CA THR A 244 -19.53 -3.71 16.26
C THR A 244 -19.94 -4.34 14.93
N VAL A 245 -19.04 -5.11 14.33
CA VAL A 245 -19.34 -5.89 13.13
C VAL A 245 -20.40 -6.94 13.44
N ALA A 246 -20.31 -7.65 14.57
CA ALA A 246 -21.32 -8.60 15.00
C ALA A 246 -22.71 -7.96 15.11
N ASN A 247 -22.78 -6.82 15.80
CA ASN A 247 -24.02 -6.08 15.98
C ASN A 247 -24.59 -5.55 14.65
N SER A 248 -23.72 -5.08 13.74
CA SER A 248 -24.15 -4.47 12.47
C SER A 248 -24.57 -5.52 11.44
N THR A 249 -23.94 -6.69 11.45
CA THR A 249 -24.20 -7.77 10.47
C THR A 249 -25.19 -8.81 10.98
N GLY A 250 -25.43 -8.85 12.30
CA GLY A 250 -26.26 -9.84 12.97
C GLY A 250 -25.65 -11.23 12.99
N ILE A 251 -24.32 -11.36 12.88
CA ILE A 251 -23.62 -12.64 13.10
C ILE A 251 -23.49 -12.90 14.60
N GLU A 252 -23.81 -14.12 15.05
CA GLU A 252 -23.64 -14.47 16.45
C GLU A 252 -22.16 -14.69 16.79
N ARG A 253 -21.79 -14.35 18.03
CA ARG A 253 -20.41 -14.39 18.52
C ARG A 253 -19.77 -15.77 18.49
N THR A 254 -20.59 -16.79 18.71
CA THR A 254 -20.20 -18.21 18.71
C THR A 254 -20.60 -18.92 17.41
N GLN A 255 -21.09 -18.18 16.41
CA GLN A 255 -21.42 -18.78 15.12
C GLN A 255 -20.14 -19.27 14.43
N PRO A 256 -20.11 -20.53 13.97
CA PRO A 256 -19.12 -21.04 13.04
C PRO A 256 -18.81 -20.11 11.87
N ILE A 257 -17.53 -19.82 11.67
CA ILE A 257 -16.96 -19.20 10.47
C ILE A 257 -16.05 -20.22 9.82
N LYS A 258 -16.52 -20.81 8.72
CA LYS A 258 -15.73 -21.74 7.93
C LYS A 258 -14.60 -21.00 7.24
N LEU A 259 -13.40 -21.57 7.28
CA LEU A 259 -12.19 -21.07 6.64
C LEU A 259 -11.74 -22.11 5.61
N ALA A 260 -10.75 -21.77 4.80
CA ALA A 260 -10.18 -22.72 3.84
C ALA A 260 -9.57 -23.95 4.53
N LEU A 261 -9.51 -25.06 3.80
CA LEU A 261 -8.89 -26.32 4.24
C LEU A 261 -9.60 -26.95 5.46
N GLY A 262 -10.91 -26.81 5.53
CA GLY A 262 -11.75 -27.36 6.59
C GLY A 262 -11.51 -26.76 7.98
N LYS A 263 -10.75 -25.66 8.08
CA LYS A 263 -10.59 -24.92 9.33
C LYS A 263 -11.87 -24.15 9.67
N GLU A 264 -12.08 -23.88 10.94
CA GLU A 264 -13.20 -23.09 11.42
C GLU A 264 -12.74 -22.24 12.61
N THR A 265 -13.41 -21.10 12.82
CA THR A 265 -13.30 -20.32 14.05
C THR A 265 -14.61 -19.58 14.33
N THR A 266 -14.64 -18.72 15.35
CA THR A 266 -15.76 -17.84 15.68
C THR A 266 -15.28 -16.43 15.95
N PHE A 267 -16.19 -15.45 16.03
CA PHE A 267 -15.82 -14.11 16.48
C PHE A 267 -15.29 -14.11 17.92
N ALA A 268 -15.83 -14.95 18.80
CA ALA A 268 -15.34 -15.08 20.17
C ALA A 268 -13.88 -15.56 20.23
N GLU A 269 -13.50 -16.53 19.40
CA GLU A 269 -12.11 -16.99 19.31
C GLU A 269 -11.20 -15.96 18.63
N ALA A 270 -11.68 -15.32 17.56
CA ALA A 270 -10.94 -14.26 16.89
C ALA A 270 -10.60 -13.12 17.85
N GLU A 271 -11.50 -12.74 18.76
CA GLU A 271 -11.19 -11.73 19.79
C GLU A 271 -9.99 -12.11 20.65
N THR A 272 -9.88 -13.37 21.06
CA THR A 272 -8.74 -13.85 21.84
C THR A 272 -7.46 -13.88 20.99
N ILE A 273 -7.57 -14.29 19.72
CA ILE A 273 -6.42 -14.35 18.81
C ILE A 273 -5.82 -12.96 18.56
N TYR A 274 -6.66 -11.93 18.39
CA TYR A 274 -6.22 -10.57 18.05
C TYR A 274 -6.22 -9.60 19.24
N GLU A 275 -6.32 -10.08 20.48
CA GLU A 275 -6.44 -9.21 21.66
C GLU A 275 -5.25 -8.24 21.79
N ASN A 276 -4.05 -8.68 21.42
CA ASN A 276 -2.83 -7.87 21.53
C ASN A 276 -2.43 -7.18 20.21
N LEU A 277 -3.28 -7.21 19.17
CA LEU A 277 -2.92 -6.76 17.82
C LEU A 277 -2.30 -5.36 17.79
N PHE A 278 -2.91 -4.39 18.46
CA PHE A 278 -2.38 -3.02 18.52
C PHE A 278 -1.02 -2.95 19.22
N SER A 279 -0.90 -3.61 20.38
CA SER A 279 0.34 -3.62 21.17
C SER A 279 1.49 -4.25 20.41
N GLU A 280 1.23 -5.36 19.72
CA GLU A 280 2.23 -6.04 18.88
C GLU A 280 2.67 -5.17 17.69
N TRP A 281 1.74 -4.45 17.04
CA TRP A 281 2.09 -3.48 16.01
C TRP A 281 2.96 -2.34 16.54
N ARG A 282 2.63 -1.79 17.72
CA ARG A 282 3.42 -0.75 18.36
C ARG A 282 4.83 -1.26 18.68
N GLU A 283 4.95 -2.46 19.24
CA GLU A 283 6.23 -3.07 19.62
C GLU A 283 7.09 -3.38 18.41
N LYS A 284 6.52 -4.02 17.38
CA LYS A 284 7.20 -4.33 16.11
C LYS A 284 7.81 -3.09 15.46
N ASN A 285 7.13 -1.96 15.59
CA ASN A 285 7.52 -0.71 14.93
C ASN A 285 8.14 0.32 15.86
N HIS A 286 8.32 -0.02 17.15
CA HIS A 286 8.76 0.88 18.22
C HIS A 286 8.02 2.24 18.23
N SER A 287 6.75 2.27 17.79
CA SER A 287 6.02 3.51 17.56
C SER A 287 4.50 3.33 17.62
N ALA A 288 3.88 3.99 18.59
CA ALA A 288 2.41 4.03 18.69
C ALA A 288 1.80 4.85 17.55
N LEU A 289 2.52 5.87 17.05
CA LEU A 289 2.10 6.67 15.91
C LEU A 289 2.03 5.82 14.64
N LEU A 290 2.99 4.92 14.43
CA LEU A 290 2.95 4.03 13.27
C LEU A 290 1.79 3.03 13.35
N ALA A 291 1.55 2.46 14.53
CA ALA A 291 0.39 1.59 14.75
C ALA A 291 -0.93 2.33 14.46
N TYR A 292 -1.05 3.60 14.86
CA TYR A 292 -2.19 4.43 14.50
C TYR A 292 -2.31 4.65 12.99
N LYS A 293 -1.21 5.02 12.31
CA LYS A 293 -1.22 5.24 10.85
C LYS A 293 -1.70 3.99 10.12
N ALA A 294 -1.28 2.80 10.57
CA ALA A 294 -1.74 1.52 10.03
C ALA A 294 -3.25 1.29 10.21
N ILE A 295 -3.83 1.66 11.35
CA ILE A 295 -5.29 1.62 11.57
C ILE A 295 -6.01 2.55 10.59
N MET A 296 -5.53 3.78 10.43
CA MET A 296 -6.18 4.75 9.55
C MET A 296 -6.05 4.37 8.08
N ALA A 297 -4.94 3.72 7.70
CA ALA A 297 -4.77 3.13 6.39
C ALA A 297 -5.85 2.08 6.09
N ASP A 298 -6.20 1.19 7.03
CA ASP A 298 -7.36 0.31 6.88
C ASP A 298 -8.68 1.08 6.78
N ALA A 299 -8.86 2.07 7.66
CA ALA A 299 -10.17 2.65 7.90
C ALA A 299 -10.65 3.55 6.75
N ASN A 300 -9.73 4.25 6.08
CA ASN A 300 -10.07 5.19 5.00
C ASN A 300 -8.94 5.41 3.98
N GLY A 301 -7.87 4.62 4.00
CA GLY A 301 -6.72 4.79 3.10
C GLY A 301 -5.77 5.93 3.48
N SER A 302 -6.02 6.66 4.57
CA SER A 302 -5.08 7.66 5.11
C SER A 302 -3.70 7.05 5.33
N TYR A 303 -2.65 7.86 5.19
CA TYR A 303 -1.26 7.44 5.35
C TYR A 303 -0.75 6.35 4.39
N MET A 304 -1.52 5.85 3.43
CA MET A 304 -0.96 4.96 2.40
C MET A 304 0.14 5.67 1.59
N GLY A 305 -0.03 6.96 1.30
CA GLY A 305 1.03 7.78 0.70
C GLY A 305 2.24 7.98 1.61
N TRP A 306 2.03 8.03 2.94
CA TRP A 306 3.10 8.08 3.94
C TRP A 306 3.93 6.78 3.92
N PHE A 307 3.26 5.62 3.95
CA PHE A 307 3.91 4.31 3.88
C PHE A 307 4.61 4.08 2.54
N ALA A 308 4.02 4.54 1.43
CA ALA A 308 4.67 4.51 0.13
C ALA A 308 5.99 5.30 0.15
N GLN A 309 6.00 6.52 0.70
CA GLN A 309 7.24 7.29 0.79
C GLN A 309 8.28 6.62 1.70
N GLN A 310 7.85 6.09 2.85
CA GLN A 310 8.73 5.34 3.74
C GLN A 310 9.39 4.17 2.99
N LEU A 311 8.60 3.32 2.36
CA LEU A 311 9.09 2.18 1.58
C LEU A 311 10.06 2.63 0.48
N ALA A 312 9.74 3.72 -0.22
CA ALA A 312 10.60 4.22 -1.29
C ALA A 312 11.97 4.64 -0.77
N PHE A 313 12.03 5.25 0.42
CA PHE A 313 13.30 5.69 1.01
C PHE A 313 14.09 4.51 1.55
N GLU A 314 13.43 3.54 2.21
CA GLU A 314 14.06 2.30 2.69
C GLU A 314 14.64 1.45 1.56
N ALA A 315 13.96 1.43 0.42
CA ALA A 315 14.35 0.67 -0.76
C ALA A 315 15.19 1.46 -1.77
N GLU A 316 15.41 2.75 -1.53
CA GLU A 316 16.02 3.70 -2.47
C GLU A 316 15.33 3.74 -3.86
N ALA A 317 14.02 3.49 -3.87
CA ALA A 317 13.18 3.50 -5.05
C ALA A 317 12.82 4.93 -5.48
N GLU A 318 12.50 5.09 -6.78
CA GLU A 318 11.93 6.32 -7.33
C GLU A 318 10.42 6.19 -7.53
N LEU A 319 9.92 4.96 -7.74
CA LEU A 319 8.50 4.68 -7.96
C LEU A 319 8.02 3.57 -7.04
N VAL A 320 6.91 3.86 -6.34
CA VAL A 320 6.14 2.88 -5.57
C VAL A 320 4.79 2.65 -6.21
N VAL A 321 4.42 1.39 -6.40
CA VAL A 321 3.13 0.98 -6.93
C VAL A 321 2.40 0.15 -5.89
N MET A 322 1.17 0.55 -5.55
CA MET A 322 0.29 -0.19 -4.64
C MET A 322 -1.10 -0.47 -5.21
N GLY A 323 -1.84 -1.36 -4.55
CA GLY A 323 -3.27 -1.58 -4.72
C GLY A 323 -4.01 -1.39 -3.38
N HIS A 324 -4.93 -2.29 -3.04
CA HIS A 324 -5.58 -2.44 -1.73
C HIS A 324 -6.63 -1.39 -1.34
N THR A 325 -6.43 -0.10 -1.65
CA THR A 325 -7.37 0.96 -1.21
C THR A 325 -8.63 1.07 -2.06
N HIS A 326 -8.67 0.37 -3.20
CA HIS A 326 -9.72 0.50 -4.22
C HIS A 326 -9.92 1.95 -4.73
N GLN A 327 -8.94 2.83 -4.52
CA GLN A 327 -8.98 4.21 -5.00
C GLN A 327 -7.73 4.49 -5.83
N PRO A 328 -7.86 4.86 -7.11
CA PRO A 328 -6.70 5.21 -7.91
C PRO A 328 -6.07 6.48 -7.34
N ILE A 329 -4.73 6.50 -7.28
CA ILE A 329 -3.92 7.64 -6.81
C ILE A 329 -2.79 7.85 -7.80
N SER A 330 -2.62 9.07 -8.32
CA SER A 330 -1.58 9.38 -9.30
C SER A 330 -0.57 10.41 -8.76
N GLY A 331 0.16 10.01 -7.72
CA GLY A 331 1.26 10.78 -7.16
C GLY A 331 1.10 11.10 -5.67
N LEU A 332 2.15 11.72 -5.12
CA LEU A 332 2.15 12.34 -3.81
C LEU A 332 2.22 13.86 -3.93
N GLU A 333 1.55 14.55 -3.02
CA GLU A 333 1.80 15.97 -2.77
C GLU A 333 3.13 16.13 -2.02
N ASN A 334 3.99 17.05 -2.45
CA ASN A 334 5.20 17.45 -1.73
C ASN A 334 6.10 16.26 -1.34
N SER A 335 6.53 15.48 -2.33
CA SER A 335 7.37 14.29 -2.10
C SER A 335 8.63 14.28 -2.97
N LEU A 336 9.58 13.40 -2.62
CA LEU A 336 10.78 13.09 -3.41
C LEU A 336 10.63 11.84 -4.29
N ILE A 337 9.48 11.17 -4.26
CA ILE A 337 9.24 9.92 -4.98
C ILE A 337 7.90 9.96 -5.72
N ASN A 338 7.77 9.09 -6.72
CA ASN A 338 6.52 8.82 -7.41
C ASN A 338 5.77 7.70 -6.69
N TYR A 339 4.46 7.86 -6.56
CA TYR A 339 3.57 6.85 -6.00
C TYR A 339 2.35 6.74 -6.90
N VAL A 340 1.93 5.51 -7.17
CA VAL A 340 0.66 5.26 -7.83
C VAL A 340 -0.09 4.14 -7.11
N ASN A 341 -1.41 4.31 -6.99
CA ASN A 341 -2.31 3.25 -6.57
C ASN A 341 -3.17 2.82 -7.76
N THR A 342 -3.27 1.52 -8.01
CA THR A 342 -4.01 0.96 -9.14
C THR A 342 -5.49 1.29 -9.12
N GLY A 343 -6.10 1.52 -7.95
CA GLY A 343 -7.55 1.48 -7.81
C GLY A 343 -8.03 0.03 -7.79
N PHE A 344 -9.07 -0.30 -8.56
CA PHE A 344 -9.70 -1.62 -8.52
C PHE A 344 -10.42 -1.97 -9.82
N HIS A 345 -10.77 -3.25 -9.97
CA HIS A 345 -11.35 -3.80 -11.20
C HIS A 345 -12.80 -4.31 -11.04
N CYS A 346 -13.38 -4.17 -9.84
CA CYS A 346 -14.72 -4.64 -9.51
C CYS A 346 -15.72 -3.54 -9.07
N PRO A 347 -15.85 -2.39 -9.77
CA PRO A 347 -16.87 -1.39 -9.45
C PRO A 347 -18.28 -1.97 -9.65
N SER A 348 -19.18 -1.66 -8.72
CA SER A 348 -20.57 -2.09 -8.82
C SER A 348 -21.23 -1.48 -10.07
N ARG A 349 -22.32 -2.11 -10.52
CA ARG A 349 -23.11 -1.66 -11.67
C ARG A 349 -23.59 -0.22 -11.52
N THR A 350 -23.89 0.20 -10.30
CA THR A 350 -24.39 1.55 -9.99
C THR A 350 -23.27 2.58 -9.86
N ASP A 351 -22.03 2.14 -9.70
CA ASP A 351 -20.84 3.00 -9.62
C ASP A 351 -20.15 3.18 -10.97
N ILE A 352 -20.35 2.26 -11.92
CA ILE A 352 -19.83 2.37 -13.28
C ILE A 352 -20.30 3.69 -13.92
N GLY A 353 -19.34 4.45 -14.45
CA GLY A 353 -19.54 5.82 -14.96
C GLY A 353 -19.10 6.90 -13.98
N LYS A 354 -18.90 6.56 -12.70
CA LYS A 354 -18.21 7.39 -11.70
C LYS A 354 -16.89 6.77 -11.28
N LYS A 355 -16.89 5.45 -11.14
CA LYS A 355 -15.72 4.61 -10.88
C LYS A 355 -15.53 3.68 -12.08
N HIS A 356 -14.29 3.44 -12.46
CA HIS A 356 -13.94 2.63 -13.62
C HIS A 356 -12.87 1.61 -13.23
N PRO A 357 -12.87 0.40 -13.83
CA PRO A 357 -11.74 -0.50 -13.73
C PRO A 357 -10.45 0.18 -14.21
N THR A 358 -9.38 0.08 -13.43
CA THR A 358 -8.12 0.80 -13.70
C THR A 358 -6.90 -0.11 -13.63
N PHE A 359 -5.89 0.20 -14.44
CA PHE A 359 -4.60 -0.48 -14.45
C PHE A 359 -3.46 0.54 -14.62
N ILE A 360 -2.21 0.13 -14.35
CA ILE A 360 -1.06 1.03 -14.46
C ILE A 360 -0.15 0.59 -15.60
N LEU A 361 0.38 1.57 -16.32
CA LEU A 361 1.49 1.41 -17.26
C LEU A 361 2.71 2.18 -16.73
N ILE A 362 3.81 1.48 -16.54
CA ILE A 362 5.08 2.05 -16.06
C ILE A 362 6.06 2.12 -17.22
N ASN A 363 6.73 3.25 -17.39
CA ASN A 363 7.93 3.36 -18.21
C ASN A 363 9.17 3.18 -17.32
N VAL A 364 9.97 2.16 -17.61
CA VAL A 364 11.13 1.81 -16.77
C VAL A 364 12.34 2.71 -16.99
N ASP A 365 12.36 3.48 -18.07
CA ASP A 365 13.50 4.33 -18.42
C ASP A 365 13.51 5.63 -17.59
N ASP A 366 12.34 6.14 -17.21
CA ASP A 366 12.15 7.38 -16.46
C ASP A 366 11.39 7.19 -15.12
N PHE A 367 10.97 5.96 -14.80
CA PHE A 367 10.20 5.62 -13.61
C PHE A 367 8.88 6.39 -13.49
N HIS A 368 8.31 6.78 -14.64
CA HIS A 368 6.98 7.37 -14.72
C HIS A 368 5.90 6.29 -14.80
N ALA A 369 4.75 6.56 -14.20
CA ALA A 369 3.60 5.66 -14.22
C ALA A 369 2.32 6.42 -14.54
N ASP A 370 1.57 5.92 -15.52
CA ASP A 370 0.25 6.42 -15.89
C ASP A 370 -0.83 5.43 -15.44
N ILE A 371 -1.94 5.95 -14.94
CA ILE A 371 -3.14 5.16 -14.66
C ILE A 371 -4.00 5.18 -15.92
N PHE A 372 -4.44 4.01 -16.34
CA PHE A 372 -5.41 3.84 -17.40
C PHE A 372 -6.73 3.36 -16.82
N GLN A 373 -7.83 3.81 -17.39
CA GLN A 373 -9.17 3.33 -17.06
C GLN A 373 -9.83 2.66 -18.25
N VAL A 374 -10.70 1.68 -17.95
CA VAL A 374 -11.56 1.04 -18.94
C VAL A 374 -12.99 1.55 -18.77
N PHE A 375 -13.57 2.07 -19.83
CA PHE A 375 -14.96 2.53 -19.83
C PHE A 375 -15.75 1.88 -20.96
N ASN A 376 -17.05 1.71 -20.73
CA ASN A 376 -17.97 1.16 -21.71
C ASN A 376 -18.72 2.31 -22.38
N ASN A 377 -18.58 2.41 -23.70
CA ASN A 377 -19.34 3.30 -24.55
C ASN A 377 -20.22 2.48 -25.49
N GLU A 378 -21.52 2.42 -25.19
CA GLU A 378 -22.53 1.73 -26.01
C GLU A 378 -22.19 0.26 -26.37
N GLY A 379 -21.61 -0.48 -25.41
CA GLY A 379 -21.22 -1.89 -25.59
C GLY A 379 -19.79 -2.07 -26.10
N THR A 380 -19.07 -1.00 -26.39
CA THR A 380 -17.64 -1.02 -26.75
C THR A 380 -16.80 -0.61 -25.54
N TYR A 381 -15.81 -1.43 -25.20
CA TYR A 381 -14.90 -1.19 -24.09
C TYR A 381 -13.65 -0.48 -24.59
N ASN A 382 -13.37 0.70 -24.05
CA ASN A 382 -12.28 1.57 -24.47
C ASN A 382 -11.32 1.81 -23.31
N ILE A 383 -10.06 2.10 -23.65
CA ILE A 383 -8.99 2.40 -22.69
C ILE A 383 -8.51 3.82 -22.92
N GLU A 384 -8.39 4.59 -21.84
CA GLU A 384 -7.81 5.94 -21.85
C GLU A 384 -7.02 6.21 -20.57
N VAL A 385 -6.19 7.25 -20.59
CA VAL A 385 -5.48 7.73 -19.39
C VAL A 385 -6.49 8.31 -18.41
N SER A 386 -6.39 7.90 -17.15
CA SER A 386 -7.19 8.40 -16.03
C SER A 386 -6.39 9.38 -15.20
N TYR A 387 -7.05 10.45 -14.74
CA TYR A 387 -6.47 11.41 -13.82
C TYR A 387 -7.03 11.15 -12.42
N ALA A 388 -6.15 10.73 -11.52
CA ALA A 388 -6.49 10.51 -10.12
C ALA A 388 -6.01 11.67 -9.25
N GLN A 389 -6.50 11.72 -8.01
CA GLN A 389 -5.99 12.65 -7.02
C GLN A 389 -4.59 12.22 -6.56
N LYS A 390 -3.82 13.18 -6.04
CA LYS A 390 -2.58 12.89 -5.31
C LYS A 390 -2.91 12.54 -3.86
N ALA A 391 -2.14 11.63 -3.27
CA ALA A 391 -2.20 11.38 -1.84
C ALA A 391 -1.27 12.34 -1.08
N LYS A 392 -1.60 12.60 0.18
CA LYS A 392 -0.75 13.36 1.09
C LYS A 392 0.22 12.43 1.80
N VAL A 393 1.46 12.89 1.99
CA VAL A 393 2.44 12.20 2.83
C VAL A 393 2.11 12.42 4.30
N ALA A 394 1.97 13.67 4.75
CA ALA A 394 1.43 13.97 6.06
C ALA A 394 0.00 14.50 5.90
N ASP A 395 -0.99 13.75 6.37
CA ASP A 395 -2.33 14.31 6.52
C ASP A 395 -2.36 15.17 7.79
N GLY A 396 -2.95 16.37 7.71
CA GLY A 396 -2.98 17.34 8.82
C GLY A 396 -3.89 16.91 9.98
N THR A 397 -4.17 15.60 10.12
CA THR A 397 -4.95 15.04 11.22
C THR A 397 -4.24 15.27 12.55
N PHE A 398 -2.91 15.30 12.52
CA PHE A 398 -2.08 15.38 13.72
C PHE A 398 -1.21 16.60 13.81
N SER A 399 -0.79 17.14 12.67
CA SER A 399 0.04 18.33 12.59
C SER A 399 -0.74 19.44 11.90
N ALA A 400 -0.39 20.68 12.20
CA ALA A 400 -0.95 21.84 11.52
C ALA A 400 -0.51 21.96 10.04
N GLY A 401 0.23 20.96 9.52
CA GLY A 401 0.79 20.88 8.17
C GLY A 401 1.93 19.86 8.13
N ASP A 402 2.51 19.62 6.95
CA ASP A 402 3.75 18.83 6.85
C ASP A 402 4.95 19.74 7.13
N PHE A 403 5.52 19.66 8.34
CA PHE A 403 6.72 20.40 8.73
C PHE A 403 7.97 19.49 8.73
N SER A 404 7.94 18.42 7.94
CA SER A 404 9.07 17.51 7.78
C SER A 404 10.26 18.16 7.06
N CYS A 405 11.45 17.64 7.35
CA CYS A 405 12.63 17.77 6.52
C CYS A 405 12.83 16.50 5.68
N TYR A 406 12.89 16.65 4.37
CA TYR A 406 13.28 15.60 3.42
C TYR A 406 14.68 15.88 2.89
N ILE A 407 15.60 14.96 3.14
CA ILE A 407 17.02 15.22 2.92
C ILE A 407 17.56 14.26 1.88
N ILE A 408 18.33 14.78 0.93
CA ILE A 408 19.15 14.00 0.01
C ILE A 408 20.60 14.29 0.38
N ILE A 409 21.39 13.26 0.64
CA ILE A 409 22.85 13.36 0.69
C ILE A 409 23.39 12.69 -0.58
N ASP A 410 23.91 13.52 -1.48
CA ASP A 410 24.39 13.11 -2.80
C ASP A 410 25.92 13.02 -2.81
N ASN A 411 26.43 11.80 -2.66
CA ASN A 411 27.85 11.46 -2.72
C ASN A 411 28.25 10.89 -4.09
N GLN A 412 27.44 11.11 -5.14
CA GLN A 412 27.70 10.53 -6.46
C GLN A 412 28.96 11.09 -7.12
N GLN A 413 29.26 12.37 -6.86
CA GLN A 413 30.48 13.05 -7.32
C GLN A 413 31.53 13.19 -6.21
N GLY A 414 31.21 12.74 -5.00
CA GLY A 414 32.13 12.80 -3.88
C GLY A 414 33.32 11.87 -4.08
N LYS A 415 34.39 12.17 -3.34
CA LYS A 415 35.67 11.45 -3.46
C LYS A 415 35.85 10.32 -2.45
N PHE A 416 35.04 10.29 -1.39
CA PHE A 416 35.29 9.45 -0.23
C PHE A 416 33.99 8.81 0.27
N ASP A 417 34.14 7.64 0.89
CA ASP A 417 33.09 7.06 1.71
C ASP A 417 32.90 7.90 2.97
N LEU A 418 31.65 8.17 3.33
CA LEU A 418 31.28 8.84 4.58
C LEU A 418 30.87 7.80 5.61
N ASN A 419 31.41 7.90 6.82
CA ASN A 419 31.04 7.04 7.95
C ASN A 419 30.31 7.88 9.00
N LEU A 420 29.15 7.41 9.46
CA LEU A 420 28.33 8.13 10.42
C LEU A 420 29.03 8.16 11.78
N GLU A 421 29.21 9.35 12.34
CA GLU A 421 29.76 9.54 13.67
C GLU A 421 28.63 9.68 14.70
N ASN A 422 27.68 10.57 14.43
CA ASN A 422 26.53 10.81 15.28
C ASN A 422 25.41 11.52 14.52
N TYR A 423 24.19 11.49 15.03
CA TYR A 423 23.07 12.28 14.53
C TYR A 423 22.05 12.54 15.64
N GLU A 424 21.24 13.56 15.47
CA GLU A 424 20.20 13.92 16.44
C GLU A 424 18.97 14.51 15.75
N ALA A 425 17.80 14.20 16.32
CA ALA A 425 16.57 14.94 16.09
C ALA A 425 16.33 15.85 17.28
N THR A 426 16.74 17.12 17.17
CA THR A 426 16.47 18.14 18.20
C THR A 426 14.97 18.42 18.32
N SER A 427 14.22 18.30 17.22
CA SER A 427 12.76 18.31 17.20
C SER A 427 12.25 17.38 16.08
N GLY A 428 11.14 16.70 16.34
CA GLY A 428 10.63 15.65 15.44
C GLY A 428 11.26 14.28 15.72
N HIS A 429 11.13 13.37 14.77
CA HIS A 429 11.70 12.02 14.82
C HIS A 429 12.11 11.56 13.41
N TYR A 430 13.17 10.77 13.33
CA TYR A 430 13.57 10.16 12.05
C TYR A 430 12.63 9.02 11.71
N VAL A 431 11.95 9.15 10.58
CA VAL A 431 11.27 8.03 9.91
C VAL A 431 12.32 7.18 9.20
N ILE A 432 13.24 7.86 8.50
CA ILE A 432 14.39 7.26 7.83
C ILE A 432 15.65 7.91 8.39
N ALA A 433 16.37 7.17 9.23
CA ALA A 433 17.55 7.65 9.93
C ALA A 433 18.77 7.75 8.99
N PRO A 434 19.75 8.62 9.32
CA PRO A 434 21.05 8.63 8.64
C PRO A 434 21.70 7.23 8.61
N PRO A 435 22.11 6.71 7.45
CA PRO A 435 22.74 5.40 7.37
C PRO A 435 24.16 5.44 7.94
N GLN A 436 24.63 4.29 8.43
CA GLN A 436 25.96 4.16 9.04
C GLN A 436 27.10 4.48 8.07
N LYS A 437 26.88 4.28 6.78
CA LYS A 437 27.85 4.58 5.72
C LYS A 437 27.12 5.12 4.48
N ILE A 438 27.75 6.06 3.79
CA ILE A 438 27.35 6.51 2.45
C ILE A 438 28.57 6.31 1.55
N SER A 439 28.48 5.39 0.60
CA SER A 439 29.61 5.03 -0.25
C SER A 439 29.88 6.11 -1.29
N GLN A 440 31.11 6.17 -1.79
CA GLN A 440 31.43 6.93 -2.98
C GLN A 440 30.56 6.48 -4.15
N GLY A 441 29.96 7.44 -4.88
CA GLY A 441 29.07 7.13 -6.01
C GLY A 441 27.61 6.90 -5.62
N GLU A 442 27.27 7.02 -4.34
CA GLU A 442 25.95 6.74 -3.79
C GLU A 442 25.15 8.02 -3.53
N GLN A 443 23.83 7.90 -3.49
CA GLN A 443 22.93 8.95 -3.00
C GLN A 443 21.92 8.31 -2.05
N VAL A 444 21.71 8.93 -0.89
CA VAL A 444 20.76 8.44 0.12
C VAL A 444 19.70 9.49 0.43
N LYS A 445 18.51 9.02 0.80
CA LYS A 445 17.36 9.86 1.19
C LYS A 445 17.09 9.65 2.69
N LEU A 446 16.98 10.75 3.45
CA LEU A 446 16.62 10.74 4.86
C LEU A 446 15.29 11.47 5.06
N TRP A 447 14.60 11.12 6.14
CA TRP A 447 13.34 11.76 6.48
C TRP A 447 13.24 12.00 7.98
N LEU A 448 13.26 13.28 8.34
CA LEU A 448 12.94 13.75 9.68
C LEU A 448 11.53 14.35 9.68
N GLN A 449 10.58 13.69 10.33
CA GLN A 449 9.20 14.14 10.41
C GLN A 449 8.98 14.97 11.68
N ASP A 450 8.17 16.03 11.56
CA ASP A 450 7.72 16.80 12.73
C ASP A 450 6.87 15.94 13.67
N ASN A 451 6.88 16.31 14.95
CA ASN A 451 5.97 15.69 15.91
C ASN A 451 4.57 16.29 15.75
N PRO A 452 3.52 15.51 16.03
CA PRO A 452 2.16 16.03 16.06
C PRO A 452 1.99 17.33 16.87
N GLY A 453 1.02 18.14 16.45
CA GLY A 453 0.68 19.44 17.00
C GLY A 453 1.31 20.59 16.23
N HIS A 454 1.75 21.61 16.98
CA HIS A 454 2.40 22.82 16.48
C HIS A 454 3.92 22.71 16.58
N SER A 455 4.47 21.59 16.10
CA SER A 455 5.90 21.30 16.13
C SER A 455 6.49 21.37 14.72
N GLY A 456 7.79 21.64 14.65
CA GLY A 456 8.56 21.50 13.41
C GLY A 456 9.50 20.30 13.48
N ALA A 457 10.32 20.16 12.45
CA ALA A 457 11.41 19.18 12.40
C ALA A 457 12.76 19.88 12.42
N GLN A 458 13.64 19.53 13.36
CA GLN A 458 15.01 20.03 13.42
C GLN A 458 15.96 18.88 13.73
N GLY A 459 17.00 18.73 12.92
CA GLY A 459 17.99 17.70 13.14
C GLY A 459 19.29 17.95 12.40
N TRP A 460 20.23 17.06 12.66
CA TRP A 460 21.52 17.04 11.99
C TRP A 460 22.09 15.63 11.95
N ALA A 461 22.99 15.39 11.01
CA ALA A 461 23.79 14.18 10.89
C ALA A 461 25.26 14.55 10.65
N LYS A 462 26.17 13.93 11.39
CA LYS A 462 27.62 14.16 11.31
C LYS A 462 28.30 12.90 10.81
N TYR A 463 29.10 13.07 9.77
CA TYR A 463 29.90 12.02 9.17
C TYR A 463 31.38 12.37 9.22
N SER A 464 32.23 11.36 9.07
CA SER A 464 33.67 11.51 8.88
C SER A 464 34.16 10.78 7.64
N TYR A 465 35.26 11.26 7.08
CA TYR A 465 36.00 10.62 6.01
C TYR A 465 37.49 10.91 6.16
N LYS A 466 38.34 10.11 5.51
CA LYS A 466 39.77 10.42 5.40
C LYS A 466 40.04 10.99 4.02
N ASP A 467 40.72 12.13 3.96
CA ASP A 467 41.12 12.73 2.69
C ASP A 467 42.29 11.97 2.04
N GLU A 468 42.76 12.46 0.89
CA GLU A 468 43.87 11.88 0.12
C GLU A 468 45.18 11.78 0.94
N GLU A 469 45.33 12.61 1.98
CA GLU A 469 46.49 12.66 2.88
C GLU A 469 46.30 11.76 4.11
N GLY A 470 45.15 11.08 4.21
CA GLY A 470 44.79 10.23 5.34
C GLY A 470 44.34 11.01 6.58
N ILE A 471 44.12 12.33 6.46
CA ILE A 471 43.67 13.18 7.55
C ILE A 471 42.17 12.99 7.73
N LEU A 472 41.74 12.77 8.98
CA LEU A 472 40.32 12.68 9.31
C LEU A 472 39.67 14.06 9.14
N LYS A 473 38.62 14.10 8.32
CA LYS A 473 37.74 15.25 8.11
C LYS A 473 36.35 14.90 8.59
N GLU A 474 35.64 15.92 9.02
CA GLU A 474 34.25 15.80 9.46
C GLU A 474 33.35 16.68 8.58
N ILE A 475 32.13 16.23 8.41
CA ILE A 475 31.08 16.93 7.71
C ILE A 475 29.78 16.79 8.49
N GLN A 476 29.18 17.93 8.84
CA GLN A 476 27.88 17.97 9.48
C GLN A 476 26.85 18.51 8.50
N PHE A 477 25.71 17.84 8.39
CA PHE A 477 24.54 18.26 7.65
C PHE A 477 23.45 18.65 8.65
N ALA A 478 23.02 19.90 8.66
CA ALA A 478 21.98 20.39 9.57
C ALA A 478 20.81 20.98 8.80
N TYR A 479 19.59 20.72 9.28
CA TYR A 479 18.34 21.10 8.62
C TYR A 479 17.23 21.36 9.63
N ASN A 480 16.37 22.32 9.32
CA ASN A 480 15.30 22.78 10.19
C ASN A 480 14.11 23.28 9.37
N CYS A 481 12.94 22.76 9.70
CA CYS A 481 11.63 23.16 9.20
C CYS A 481 10.73 23.45 10.40
N PRO A 482 10.85 24.65 11.01
CA PRO A 482 10.16 24.96 12.25
C PRO A 482 8.68 25.33 11.99
N PHE A 483 7.80 25.09 12.97
CA PHE A 483 6.37 25.44 12.87
C PHE A 483 6.13 26.95 12.79
N THR A 484 6.83 27.69 13.64
CA THR A 484 6.95 29.15 13.57
C THR A 484 8.41 29.47 13.21
N PHE A 485 8.70 30.55 12.49
CA PHE A 485 10.02 30.93 11.94
C PHE A 485 10.33 30.42 10.51
N PHE A 486 11.58 30.62 10.09
CA PHE A 486 12.07 30.34 8.75
C PHE A 486 12.85 29.03 8.73
N ASN A 487 12.74 28.31 7.62
CA ASN A 487 13.58 27.13 7.39
C ASN A 487 15.07 27.50 7.40
N SER A 488 15.91 26.55 7.79
CA SER A 488 17.37 26.70 7.74
C SER A 488 18.06 25.41 7.33
N ALA A 489 19.13 25.52 6.55
CA ALA A 489 20.04 24.42 6.22
C ALA A 489 21.48 24.92 6.26
N SER A 490 22.40 24.07 6.71
CA SER A 490 23.84 24.35 6.71
C SER A 490 24.64 23.07 6.62
N CYS A 491 25.84 23.15 6.05
CA CYS A 491 26.82 22.08 6.10
C CYS A 491 28.25 22.60 6.14
N ASP A 492 29.14 21.78 6.68
CA ASP A 492 30.59 22.02 6.68
C ASP A 492 31.23 21.24 5.53
N ASN A 493 32.07 21.87 4.70
CA ASN A 493 32.82 21.20 3.61
C ASN A 493 31.97 20.53 2.52
N ALA A 494 30.71 20.93 2.33
CA ALA A 494 29.86 20.55 1.20
C ALA A 494 29.04 21.76 0.72
N ASN A 495 28.28 21.56 -0.35
CA ASN A 495 27.28 22.54 -0.78
C ASN A 495 25.88 21.96 -0.66
N PHE A 496 24.87 22.81 -0.78
CA PHE A 496 23.48 22.37 -0.75
C PHE A 496 22.55 23.18 -1.64
N TYR A 497 21.40 22.58 -1.95
CA TYR A 497 20.24 23.22 -2.54
C TYR A 497 19.05 23.01 -1.63
N THR A 498 18.11 23.96 -1.64
CA THR A 498 16.87 23.83 -0.86
C THR A 498 15.65 24.15 -1.71
N LYS A 499 14.52 23.54 -1.37
CA LYS A 499 13.19 23.91 -1.87
C LYS A 499 12.15 23.68 -0.79
N THR A 500 10.94 24.16 -1.02
CA THR A 500 9.77 23.86 -0.20
C THR A 500 8.64 23.35 -1.05
N ALA A 501 7.86 22.39 -0.54
CA ALA A 501 6.75 21.80 -1.29
C ALA A 501 7.19 21.33 -2.71
N ASP A 502 6.30 21.49 -3.70
CA ASP A 502 6.54 21.19 -5.11
C ASP A 502 7.29 22.31 -5.88
N SER A 503 7.93 23.27 -5.18
CA SER A 503 8.72 24.31 -5.85
C SER A 503 10.00 23.77 -6.52
N SER A 504 10.58 24.55 -7.42
CA SER A 504 11.88 24.22 -8.02
C SER A 504 13.02 24.39 -7.00
N TRP A 505 14.10 23.62 -7.18
CA TRP A 505 15.32 23.79 -6.39
C TRP A 505 15.87 25.22 -6.50
N GLY A 506 16.23 25.81 -5.35
CA GLY A 506 16.79 27.15 -5.27
C GLY A 506 18.23 27.26 -5.76
N THR A 507 18.91 28.35 -5.39
CA THR A 507 20.32 28.59 -5.75
C THR A 507 21.27 27.81 -4.84
N LEU A 508 22.48 27.54 -5.32
CA LEU A 508 23.55 26.90 -4.55
C LEU A 508 23.81 27.65 -3.23
N ASN A 509 23.82 26.91 -2.12
CA ASN A 509 23.96 27.39 -0.74
C ASN A 509 22.91 28.44 -0.32
N GLY A 510 21.81 28.53 -1.07
CA GLY A 510 20.65 29.36 -0.76
C GLY A 510 19.61 28.58 0.06
N VAL A 511 19.02 29.24 1.05
CA VAL A 511 17.95 28.68 1.87
C VAL A 511 16.59 29.27 1.45
N THR A 512 15.68 28.39 1.03
CA THR A 512 14.26 28.70 0.82
C THR A 512 13.57 28.85 2.17
N LYS A 513 13.44 30.09 2.63
CA LYS A 513 13.03 30.43 4.01
C LYS A 513 11.56 30.13 4.33
N LEU A 514 10.68 30.11 3.33
CA LEU A 514 9.23 30.05 3.50
C LEU A 514 8.63 28.84 2.78
N GLY A 515 7.58 28.28 3.38
CA GLY A 515 6.84 27.12 2.87
C GLY A 515 7.30 25.82 3.51
N HIS A 516 6.43 24.83 3.45
CA HIS A 516 6.62 23.50 4.03
C HIS A 516 5.98 22.46 3.11
N PRO A 517 6.44 21.21 3.13
CA PRO A 517 7.62 20.70 3.85
C PRO A 517 8.94 21.23 3.27
N PHE A 518 10.04 21.07 4.02
CA PHE A 518 11.36 21.55 3.62
C PHE A 518 12.21 20.43 3.02
N PHE A 519 12.82 20.70 1.88
CA PHE A 519 13.70 19.76 1.21
C PHE A 519 15.10 20.33 1.14
N VAL A 520 16.09 19.48 1.44
CA VAL A 520 17.51 19.83 1.37
C VAL A 520 18.24 18.77 0.59
N LYS A 521 18.99 19.17 -0.44
CA LYS A 521 19.93 18.30 -1.16
C LYS A 521 21.34 18.77 -0.89
N PHE A 522 22.09 18.01 -0.09
CA PHE A 522 23.52 18.19 0.11
C PHE A 522 24.29 17.50 -1.03
N VAL A 523 25.29 18.17 -1.58
CA VAL A 523 26.15 17.67 -2.65
C VAL A 523 27.61 17.78 -2.22
N LEU A 524 28.32 16.65 -2.32
CA LEU A 524 29.73 16.50 -1.94
C LEU A 524 30.70 16.70 -3.10
#